data_AF-A0A3B0W1V1-F1
#
_entry.id   AF-A0A3B0W1V1-F1
#
_cell.length_a   1.000
_cell.length_b   1.000
_cell.length_c   1.000
_cell.angle_alpha   90.00
_cell.angle_beta   90.00
_cell.angle_gamma   90.00
#
_symmetry.space_group_name_H-M   'P 1'
#
loop_
_entity.id
_entity.type
_entity.pdbx_description
1 polymer ?
#
loop_
_entity_poly.entity_id
_entity_poly.type
_entity_poly.pdbx_seq_one_letter_code
_entity_poly.pdbx_strand_id
1 'polypeptide(L)'
;MNAIEAFNKQEENIGHLLRAADVYTQHVIASLKNSSVNNELISKIVNEDELSTLNYSWRFFLSEQEYEKLKEKGQTRKICEEIVLSVYTAIERYLIDKFKEYLAHSLSSQSERVYLAVEKRISYKSLKQIKDNYRDYLDIHLPSFEPEQGGFEESWFQPKTSWEGITLLSDARNEIAHEGTARSFNIFYLIDAYAPLHFATRWVSLFNINFDSMIYDGEKHRFVKEHDDRYEKIKT
;
A
#
# COMPACT_ATOMS: atom_id res chain seq x y z
N MET A 1 3.88 5.40 19.85
CA MET A 1 3.26 4.67 18.73
C MET A 1 4.40 4.26 17.82
N ASN A 2 4.62 2.96 17.64
CA ASN A 2 5.65 2.45 16.73
C ASN A 2 5.14 2.50 15.27
N ALA A 3 6.02 2.25 14.31
CA ALA A 3 5.74 2.36 12.89
C ALA A 3 4.60 1.43 12.44
N ILE A 4 4.52 0.22 12.99
CA ILE A 4 3.47 -0.74 12.65
C ILE A 4 2.11 -0.32 13.22
N GLU A 5 2.04 0.19 14.45
CA GLU A 5 0.81 0.75 15.03
C GLU A 5 0.31 1.97 14.23
N ALA A 6 1.23 2.83 13.79
CA ALA A 6 0.92 3.99 12.97
C ALA A 6 0.35 3.56 11.61
N PHE A 7 0.97 2.56 10.98
CA PHE A 7 0.50 1.99 9.71
C PHE A 7 -0.88 1.33 9.87
N ASN A 8 -1.08 0.47 10.86
CA ASN A 8 -2.36 -0.22 11.09
C ASN A 8 -3.51 0.77 11.29
N LYS A 9 -3.26 1.89 11.98
CA LYS A 9 -4.26 2.96 12.12
C LYS A 9 -4.55 3.65 10.78
N GLN A 10 -3.54 3.86 9.93
CA GLN A 10 -3.76 4.42 8.59
C GLN A 10 -4.50 3.44 7.70
N GLU A 11 -4.15 2.16 7.74
CA GLU A 11 -4.82 1.07 7.05
C GLU A 11 -6.31 1.01 7.41
N GLU A 12 -6.65 1.05 8.70
CA GLU A 12 -8.03 1.06 9.18
C GLU A 12 -8.82 2.26 8.59
N ASN A 13 -8.22 3.46 8.61
CA ASN A 13 -8.81 4.66 8.03
C ASN A 13 -9.02 4.53 6.51
N ILE A 14 -8.06 3.94 5.80
CA ILE A 14 -8.19 3.68 4.35
C ILE A 14 -9.27 2.64 4.10
N GLY A 15 -9.40 1.62 4.96
CA GLY A 15 -10.48 0.64 4.92
C GLY A 15 -11.85 1.31 5.07
N HIS A 16 -12.01 2.28 5.96
CA HIS A 16 -13.25 3.07 6.07
C HIS A 16 -13.56 3.84 4.79
N LEU A 17 -12.56 4.43 4.14
CA LEU A 17 -12.74 5.11 2.85
C LEU A 17 -13.18 4.13 1.75
N LEU A 18 -12.58 2.95 1.71
CA LEU A 18 -12.96 1.90 0.76
C LEU A 18 -14.40 1.43 0.97
N ARG A 19 -14.83 1.24 2.23
CA ARG A 19 -16.23 0.90 2.56
C ARG A 19 -17.21 2.00 2.16
N ALA A 20 -16.86 3.25 2.38
CA ALA A 20 -17.66 4.38 1.92
C ALA A 20 -17.76 4.42 0.38
N ALA A 21 -16.64 4.15 -0.31
CA ALA A 21 -16.59 4.03 -1.76
C ALA A 21 -17.46 2.87 -2.28
N ASP A 22 -17.47 1.75 -1.55
CA ASP A 22 -18.28 0.58 -1.87
C ASP A 22 -19.77 0.89 -1.77
N VAL A 23 -20.23 1.45 -0.63
CA VAL A 23 -21.62 1.91 -0.47
C VAL A 23 -22.01 2.85 -1.62
N TYR A 24 -21.21 3.88 -1.88
CA TYR A 24 -21.46 4.80 -2.98
C TYR A 24 -21.58 4.07 -4.33
N THR A 25 -20.67 3.14 -4.61
CA THR A 25 -20.65 2.38 -5.86
C THR A 25 -21.88 1.49 -6.00
N GLN A 26 -22.34 0.84 -4.93
CA GLN A 26 -23.59 0.07 -4.94
C GLN A 26 -24.80 0.93 -5.33
N HIS A 27 -24.89 2.16 -4.80
CA HIS A 27 -25.94 3.11 -5.19
C HIS A 27 -25.83 3.53 -6.66
N VAL A 28 -24.62 3.77 -7.15
CA VAL A 28 -24.37 4.13 -8.55
C VAL A 28 -24.75 2.99 -9.50
N ILE A 29 -24.42 1.74 -9.17
CA ILE A 29 -24.77 0.56 -9.96
C ILE A 29 -26.30 0.37 -9.97
N ALA A 30 -26.96 0.47 -8.82
CA ALA A 30 -28.42 0.34 -8.74
C ALA A 30 -29.12 1.42 -9.59
N SER A 31 -28.62 2.65 -9.56
CA SER A 31 -29.10 3.73 -10.41
C SER A 31 -28.88 3.44 -11.91
N LEU A 32 -27.72 2.91 -12.29
CA LEU A 32 -27.41 2.54 -13.68
C LEU A 32 -28.37 1.45 -14.19
N LYS A 33 -28.74 0.50 -13.33
CA LYS A 33 -29.59 -0.64 -13.65
C LYS A 33 -31.09 -0.39 -13.47
N ASN A 34 -31.49 0.79 -13.00
CA ASN A 34 -32.85 1.08 -12.56
C ASN A 34 -33.40 0.04 -11.57
N SER A 35 -32.58 -0.40 -10.62
CA SER A 35 -32.93 -1.37 -9.59
C SER A 35 -32.91 -0.75 -8.19
N SER A 36 -33.51 -1.44 -7.22
CA SER A 36 -33.31 -1.11 -5.81
C SER A 36 -31.89 -1.46 -5.37
N VAL A 37 -31.38 -0.71 -4.38
CA VAL A 37 -30.12 -1.03 -3.71
C VAL A 37 -30.35 -2.20 -2.75
N ASN A 38 -29.37 -3.09 -2.64
CA ASN A 38 -29.41 -4.17 -1.66
C ASN A 38 -29.13 -3.63 -0.25
N ASN A 39 -30.19 -3.27 0.48
CA ASN A 39 -30.09 -2.71 1.83
C ASN A 39 -29.44 -3.66 2.85
N GLU A 40 -29.57 -4.97 2.67
CA GLU A 40 -28.89 -5.95 3.53
C GLU A 40 -27.37 -5.86 3.35
N LEU A 41 -26.91 -5.81 2.09
CA LEU A 41 -25.49 -5.62 1.79
C LEU A 41 -24.97 -4.28 2.32
N ILE A 42 -25.72 -3.19 2.13
CA ILE A 42 -25.33 -1.88 2.69
C ILE A 42 -25.21 -1.95 4.22
N SER A 43 -26.14 -2.62 4.89
CA SER A 43 -26.07 -2.81 6.34
C SER A 43 -24.81 -3.56 6.76
N LYS A 44 -24.41 -4.62 6.04
CA LYS A 44 -23.18 -5.37 6.34
C LYS A 44 -21.93 -4.51 6.14
N ILE A 45 -21.86 -3.76 5.04
CA ILE A 45 -20.71 -2.86 4.79
C ILE A 45 -20.61 -1.78 5.88
N VAL A 46 -21.73 -1.21 6.31
CA VAL A 46 -21.74 -0.10 7.29
C VAL A 46 -21.54 -0.57 8.73
N ASN A 47 -22.11 -1.72 9.11
CA ASN A 47 -22.18 -2.14 10.52
C ASN A 47 -21.26 -3.31 10.88
N GLU A 48 -20.82 -4.11 9.90
CA GLU A 48 -20.06 -5.35 10.14
C GLU A 48 -18.64 -5.30 9.56
N ASP A 49 -18.19 -4.11 9.12
CA ASP A 49 -16.88 -3.88 8.50
C ASP A 49 -16.60 -4.76 7.26
N GLU A 50 -17.64 -5.24 6.59
CA GLU A 50 -17.52 -6.05 5.37
C GLU A 50 -17.22 -5.22 4.12
N LEU A 51 -16.62 -5.87 3.12
CA LEU A 51 -16.49 -5.36 1.75
C LEU A 51 -17.34 -6.22 0.82
N SER A 52 -18.06 -5.57 -0.10
CA SER A 52 -18.76 -6.29 -1.15
C SER A 52 -17.78 -6.92 -2.13
N THR A 53 -18.26 -7.90 -2.89
CA THR A 53 -17.45 -8.58 -3.92
C THR A 53 -17.01 -7.65 -5.06
N LEU A 54 -17.57 -6.43 -5.19
CA LEU A 54 -17.09 -5.41 -6.13
C LEU A 54 -15.64 -4.98 -5.90
N ASN A 55 -15.14 -5.09 -4.66
CA ASN A 55 -13.75 -4.76 -4.33
C ASN A 55 -12.76 -5.78 -4.90
N TYR A 56 -13.24 -6.96 -5.31
CA TYR A 56 -12.42 -8.08 -5.77
C TYR A 56 -12.61 -8.37 -7.26
N SER A 57 -13.81 -8.09 -7.80
CA SER A 57 -14.07 -8.18 -9.23
C SER A 57 -15.32 -7.40 -9.60
N TRP A 58 -15.22 -6.58 -10.65
CA TRP A 58 -16.36 -5.83 -11.17
C TRP A 58 -17.22 -6.70 -12.09
N ARG A 59 -16.64 -7.74 -12.71
CA ARG A 59 -17.29 -8.58 -13.74
C ARG A 59 -18.48 -9.38 -13.23
N PHE A 60 -18.53 -9.68 -11.93
CA PHE A 60 -19.71 -10.31 -11.32
C PHE A 60 -20.93 -9.39 -11.28
N PHE A 61 -20.71 -8.08 -11.41
CA PHE A 61 -21.73 -7.07 -11.17
C PHE A 61 -22.05 -6.21 -12.39
N LEU A 62 -21.15 -6.09 -13.35
CA LEU A 62 -21.32 -5.22 -14.49
C LEU A 62 -21.00 -5.96 -15.77
N SER A 63 -21.79 -5.69 -16.80
CA SER A 63 -21.37 -5.92 -18.18
C SER A 63 -20.27 -4.92 -18.57
N GLU A 64 -19.47 -5.27 -19.59
CA GLU A 64 -18.45 -4.38 -20.16
C GLU A 64 -19.01 -2.98 -20.52
N GLN A 65 -20.24 -2.92 -21.06
CA GLN A 65 -20.89 -1.66 -21.41
C GLN A 65 -21.25 -0.81 -20.18
N GLU A 66 -21.66 -1.46 -19.08
CA GLU A 66 -21.96 -0.78 -17.82
C GLU A 66 -20.68 -0.28 -17.16
N TYR A 67 -19.62 -1.09 -17.20
CA TYR A 67 -18.29 -0.72 -16.70
C TYR A 67 -17.75 0.52 -17.40
N GLU A 68 -17.75 0.56 -18.74
CA GLU A 68 -17.28 1.72 -19.50
C GLU A 68 -18.14 2.98 -19.21
N LYS A 69 -19.46 2.84 -19.04
CA LYS A 69 -20.31 3.97 -18.61
C LYS A 69 -19.96 4.49 -17.22
N LEU A 70 -19.52 3.63 -16.30
CA LEU A 70 -19.14 4.03 -14.95
C LEU A 70 -17.75 4.65 -14.90
N LYS A 71 -16.84 4.20 -15.76
CA LYS A 71 -15.53 4.81 -15.97
C LYS A 71 -15.65 6.28 -16.42
N GLU A 72 -16.66 6.62 -17.19
CA GLU A 72 -16.99 8.01 -17.56
C GLU A 72 -17.52 8.83 -16.37
N LYS A 73 -18.19 8.19 -15.40
CA LYS A 73 -18.69 8.83 -14.17
C LYS A 73 -17.55 9.00 -13.15
N GLY A 74 -16.78 10.07 -13.30
CA GLY A 74 -15.53 10.29 -12.58
C GLY A 74 -15.53 10.35 -11.04
N GLN A 75 -16.67 10.22 -10.33
CA GLN A 75 -16.66 10.25 -8.86
C GLN A 75 -16.07 8.98 -8.23
N THR A 76 -16.43 7.79 -8.72
CA THR A 76 -15.84 6.52 -8.23
C THR A 76 -14.33 6.52 -8.45
N ARG A 77 -13.90 6.93 -9.65
CA ARG A 77 -12.48 7.14 -9.98
C ARG A 77 -11.77 8.03 -8.96
N LYS A 78 -12.31 9.22 -8.68
CA LYS A 78 -11.69 10.16 -7.73
C LYS A 78 -11.51 9.55 -6.34
N ILE A 79 -12.53 8.85 -5.83
CA ILE A 79 -12.43 8.19 -4.53
C ILE A 79 -11.34 7.10 -4.56
N CYS A 80 -11.26 6.33 -5.64
CA CYS A 80 -10.22 5.32 -5.82
C CYS A 80 -8.81 5.93 -5.89
N GLU A 81 -8.64 7.04 -6.62
CA GLU A 81 -7.38 7.80 -6.69
C GLU A 81 -6.93 8.30 -5.30
N GLU A 82 -7.85 8.84 -4.50
CA GLU A 82 -7.56 9.27 -3.12
C GLU A 82 -7.16 8.10 -2.20
N ILE A 83 -7.79 6.93 -2.38
CA ILE A 83 -7.41 5.70 -1.67
C ILE A 83 -5.99 5.29 -2.05
N VAL A 84 -5.65 5.25 -3.35
CA VAL A 84 -4.30 4.90 -3.82
C VAL A 84 -3.25 5.87 -3.28
N LEU A 85 -3.53 7.17 -3.29
CA LEU A 85 -2.67 8.20 -2.69
C LEU A 85 -2.45 7.96 -1.19
N SER A 86 -3.52 7.61 -0.47
CA SER A 86 -3.47 7.32 0.96
C SER A 86 -2.66 6.06 1.25
N VAL A 87 -2.80 5.02 0.43
CA VAL A 87 -2.01 3.77 0.53
C VAL A 87 -0.52 4.06 0.39
N TYR A 88 -0.11 4.79 -0.65
CA TYR A 88 1.31 5.14 -0.81
C TYR A 88 1.83 5.96 0.37
N THR A 89 1.05 6.95 0.82
CA THR A 89 1.41 7.80 1.96
C THR A 89 1.62 6.97 3.23
N ALA A 90 0.80 5.92 3.43
CA ALA A 90 0.97 5.01 4.56
C ALA A 90 2.24 4.17 4.45
N ILE A 91 2.55 3.62 3.27
CA ILE A 91 3.82 2.89 3.03
C ILE A 91 5.04 3.79 3.23
N GLU A 92 5.03 4.99 2.63
CA GLU A 92 6.14 5.94 2.72
C GLU A 92 6.42 6.29 4.19
N ARG A 93 5.37 6.63 4.94
CA ARG A 93 5.49 6.92 6.36
C ARG A 93 6.00 5.72 7.15
N TYR A 94 5.45 4.54 6.90
CA TYR A 94 5.91 3.32 7.56
C TYR A 94 7.41 3.09 7.33
N LEU A 95 7.90 3.21 6.10
CA LEU A 95 9.32 3.03 5.79
C LEU A 95 10.20 4.07 6.50
N ILE A 96 9.77 5.33 6.56
CA ILE A 96 10.51 6.39 7.26
C ILE A 96 10.56 6.11 8.76
N ASP A 97 9.41 5.86 9.37
CA ASP A 97 9.29 5.67 10.82
C ASP A 97 10.01 4.38 11.24
N LYS A 98 9.88 3.30 10.46
CA LYS A 98 10.55 2.02 10.72
C LYS A 98 12.07 2.11 10.56
N PHE A 99 12.54 2.83 9.56
CA PHE A 99 13.98 3.12 9.43
C PHE A 99 14.52 3.82 10.68
N LYS A 100 13.79 4.82 11.21
CA LYS A 100 14.21 5.56 12.40
C LYS A 100 14.25 4.68 13.64
N GLU A 101 13.30 3.75 13.78
CA GLU A 101 13.30 2.74 14.86
C GLU A 101 14.53 1.85 14.79
N TYR A 102 14.81 1.27 13.62
CA TYR A 102 15.97 0.41 13.44
C TYR A 102 17.28 1.17 13.65
N LEU A 103 17.41 2.39 13.12
CA LEU A 103 18.59 3.22 13.33
C LEU A 103 18.79 3.56 14.82
N ALA A 104 17.71 3.88 15.54
CA ALA A 104 17.78 4.14 16.98
C ALA A 104 18.26 2.90 17.75
N HIS A 105 17.78 1.72 17.36
CA HIS A 105 18.21 0.45 17.96
C HIS A 105 19.68 0.13 17.67
N SER A 106 20.13 0.25 16.40
CA SER A 106 21.54 0.04 16.01
C SER A 106 22.51 1.00 16.73
N LEU A 107 22.04 2.18 17.11
CA LEU A 107 22.81 3.18 17.86
C LEU A 107 22.48 3.21 19.36
N SER A 108 21.79 2.20 19.90
CA SER A 108 21.37 2.16 21.31
C SER A 108 22.53 2.19 22.31
N SER A 109 23.72 1.75 21.89
CA SER A 109 24.96 1.85 22.68
C SER A 109 25.59 3.25 22.69
N GLN A 110 25.11 4.16 21.84
CA GLN A 110 25.60 5.53 21.71
C GLN A 110 24.71 6.50 22.50
N SER A 111 25.21 7.70 22.77
CA SER A 111 24.40 8.75 23.39
C SER A 111 23.28 9.22 22.45
N GLU A 112 22.14 9.63 23.01
CA GLU A 112 21.02 10.21 22.25
C GLU A 112 21.44 11.37 21.33
N ARG A 113 22.45 12.16 21.73
CA ARG A 113 23.00 13.24 20.91
C ARG A 113 23.63 12.74 19.60
N VAL A 114 24.24 11.56 19.61
CA VAL A 114 24.82 10.94 18.41
C VAL A 114 23.72 10.52 17.45
N TYR A 115 22.69 9.84 17.96
CA TYR A 115 21.51 9.48 17.16
C TYR A 115 20.88 10.71 16.48
N LEU A 116 20.59 11.76 17.26
CA LEU A 116 19.99 13.00 16.73
C LEU A 116 20.90 13.71 15.71
N ALA A 117 22.22 13.63 15.86
CA ALA A 117 23.16 14.22 14.91
C ALA A 117 23.22 13.45 13.59
N VAL A 118 23.08 12.12 13.63
CA VAL A 118 23.01 11.26 12.45
C VAL A 118 21.65 11.44 11.75
N GLU A 119 20.54 11.30 12.48
CA GLU A 119 19.18 11.38 11.93
C GLU A 119 18.91 12.71 11.21
N LYS A 120 19.39 13.83 11.77
CA LYS A 120 19.27 15.16 11.13
C LYS A 120 19.97 15.30 9.78
N ARG A 121 20.92 14.42 9.45
CA ARG A 121 21.65 14.44 8.17
C ARG A 121 20.99 13.54 7.12
N ILE A 122 20.04 12.71 7.52
CA ILE A 122 19.38 11.76 6.64
C ILE A 122 18.19 12.44 5.98
N SER A 123 18.10 12.30 4.65
CA SER A 123 17.01 12.85 3.85
C SER A 123 16.01 11.75 3.50
N TYR A 124 14.72 12.08 3.55
CA TYR A 124 13.60 11.18 3.25
C TYR A 124 12.67 11.75 2.16
N LYS A 125 13.18 12.63 1.30
CA LYS A 125 12.35 13.40 0.35
C LYS A 125 11.89 12.61 -0.87
N SER A 126 12.41 11.40 -1.06
CA SER A 126 12.01 10.55 -2.17
C SER A 126 12.17 9.07 -1.81
N LEU A 127 11.39 8.22 -2.49
CA LEU A 127 11.50 6.77 -2.38
C LEU A 127 12.93 6.27 -2.63
N LYS A 128 13.65 6.91 -3.56
CA LYS A 128 15.07 6.60 -3.82
C LYS A 128 15.92 6.85 -2.58
N GLN A 129 15.77 7.99 -1.92
CA GLN A 129 16.53 8.30 -0.70
C GLN A 129 16.18 7.35 0.44
N ILE A 130 14.89 7.03 0.63
CA ILE A 130 14.45 6.05 1.63
C ILE A 130 15.14 4.70 1.38
N LYS A 131 15.10 4.21 0.13
CA LYS A 131 15.78 2.96 -0.28
C LYS A 131 17.28 2.99 0.01
N ASP A 132 17.96 4.05 -0.41
CA ASP A 132 19.40 4.19 -0.22
C ASP A 132 19.76 4.24 1.27
N ASN A 133 18.93 4.88 2.13
CA ASN A 133 19.16 4.91 3.57
C ASN A 133 19.10 3.51 4.20
N TYR A 134 18.09 2.69 3.86
CA TYR A 134 18.00 1.31 4.36
C TYR A 134 19.23 0.48 3.99
N ARG A 135 19.72 0.62 2.75
CA ARG A 135 20.95 -0.06 2.31
C ARG A 135 22.17 0.46 3.08
N ASP A 136 22.37 1.77 3.09
CA ASP A 136 23.63 2.38 3.52
C ASP A 136 23.82 2.35 5.04
N TYR A 137 22.73 2.39 5.82
CA TYR A 137 22.80 2.43 7.28
C TYR A 137 22.41 1.11 7.96
N LEU A 138 21.59 0.27 7.31
CA LEU A 138 21.05 -0.94 7.93
C LEU A 138 21.40 -2.22 7.16
N ASP A 139 22.11 -2.13 6.03
CA ASP A 139 22.40 -3.25 5.12
C ASP A 139 21.13 -4.01 4.66
N ILE A 140 20.01 -3.29 4.57
CA ILE A 140 18.74 -3.82 4.07
C ILE A 140 18.52 -3.33 2.65
N HIS A 141 18.56 -4.24 1.68
CA HIS A 141 18.25 -3.92 0.29
C HIS A 141 16.76 -4.09 0.03
N LEU A 142 15.96 -3.04 0.23
CA LEU A 142 14.50 -3.08 0.06
C LEU A 142 14.03 -3.79 -1.23
N PRO A 143 14.66 -3.58 -2.41
CA PRO A 143 14.23 -4.27 -3.63
C PRO A 143 14.43 -5.79 -3.65
N SER A 144 15.27 -6.33 -2.77
CA SER A 144 15.45 -7.78 -2.61
C SER A 144 14.42 -8.42 -1.68
N PHE A 145 13.62 -7.62 -0.96
CA PHE A 145 12.58 -8.14 -0.09
C PHE A 145 11.33 -8.44 -0.92
N GLU A 146 11.19 -9.69 -1.34
CA GLU A 146 10.14 -10.13 -2.27
C GLU A 146 9.21 -11.13 -1.58
N PRO A 147 8.24 -10.66 -0.78
CA PRO A 147 7.19 -11.52 -0.25
C PRO A 147 6.28 -11.98 -1.40
N GLU A 148 5.69 -13.18 -1.27
CA GLU A 148 4.72 -13.68 -2.24
C GLU A 148 3.56 -12.68 -2.41
N GLN A 149 3.35 -12.26 -3.65
CA GLN A 149 2.32 -11.30 -4.01
C GLN A 149 1.04 -12.03 -4.41
N GLY A 150 -0.08 -11.67 -3.76
CA GLY A 150 -1.39 -11.99 -4.31
C GLY A 150 -1.70 -11.04 -5.46
N GLY A 151 -2.16 -11.56 -6.59
CA GLY A 151 -2.57 -10.76 -7.75
C GLY A 151 -4.09 -10.56 -7.80
N PHE A 152 -4.52 -9.47 -8.44
CA PHE A 152 -5.93 -9.19 -8.74
C PHE A 152 -6.06 -8.95 -10.24
N GLU A 153 -6.27 -9.99 -11.06
CA GLU A 153 -6.15 -9.92 -12.53
C GLU A 153 -6.89 -8.76 -13.22
N GLU A 154 -7.99 -8.26 -12.62
CA GLU A 154 -8.79 -7.16 -13.17
C GLU A 154 -8.31 -5.76 -12.76
N SER A 155 -7.31 -5.67 -11.87
CA SER A 155 -6.73 -4.40 -11.41
C SER A 155 -5.62 -3.93 -12.35
N TRP A 156 -5.47 -2.61 -12.50
CA TRP A 156 -4.27 -2.03 -13.11
C TRP A 156 -2.98 -2.38 -12.36
N PHE A 157 -3.08 -2.66 -11.06
CA PHE A 157 -1.95 -2.85 -10.17
C PHE A 157 -1.40 -4.28 -10.30
N GLN A 158 -0.57 -4.47 -11.32
CA GLN A 158 0.09 -5.75 -11.66
C GLN A 158 1.62 -5.65 -11.61
N PRO A 159 2.22 -5.36 -10.45
CA PRO A 159 3.67 -5.32 -10.35
C PRO A 159 4.29 -6.72 -10.56
N LYS A 160 5.44 -6.78 -11.24
CA LYS A 160 6.20 -8.04 -11.41
C LYS A 160 7.09 -8.33 -10.20
N THR A 161 7.43 -7.29 -9.43
CA THR A 161 8.20 -7.38 -8.19
C THR A 161 7.60 -6.45 -7.15
N SER A 162 7.82 -6.73 -5.87
CA SER A 162 7.17 -5.98 -4.79
C SER A 162 7.67 -4.55 -4.75
N TRP A 163 8.96 -4.36 -5.09
CA TRP A 163 9.54 -3.03 -5.25
C TRP A 163 8.96 -2.26 -6.43
N GLU A 164 8.67 -2.93 -7.55
CA GLU A 164 7.91 -2.32 -8.64
C GLU A 164 6.53 -1.90 -8.15
N GLY A 165 5.87 -2.69 -7.30
CA GLY A 165 4.60 -2.32 -6.65
C GLY A 165 4.70 -0.99 -5.90
N ILE A 166 5.69 -0.84 -5.01
CA ILE A 166 5.92 0.41 -4.27
C ILE A 166 6.24 1.58 -5.22
N THR A 167 7.00 1.32 -6.30
CA THR A 167 7.37 2.33 -7.30
C THR A 167 6.14 2.80 -8.08
N LEU A 168 5.28 1.88 -8.53
CA LEU A 168 4.02 2.21 -9.20
C LEU A 168 3.11 3.07 -8.33
N LEU A 169 3.02 2.78 -7.03
CA LEU A 169 2.24 3.58 -6.09
C LEU A 169 2.83 4.98 -5.89
N SER A 170 4.16 5.09 -5.82
CA SER A 170 4.87 6.37 -5.77
C SER A 170 4.56 7.22 -7.01
N ASP A 171 4.64 6.62 -8.19
CA ASP A 171 4.43 7.32 -9.45
C ASP A 171 2.96 7.74 -9.61
N ALA A 172 2.01 6.86 -9.26
CA ALA A 172 0.58 7.18 -9.25
C ALA A 172 0.27 8.35 -8.29
N ARG A 173 0.84 8.33 -7.08
CA ARG A 173 0.69 9.45 -6.13
C ARG A 173 1.26 10.75 -6.68
N ASN A 174 2.40 10.71 -7.36
CA ASN A 174 3.01 11.91 -7.93
C ASN A 174 2.15 12.48 -9.06
N GLU A 175 1.61 11.62 -9.94
CA GLU A 175 0.69 12.05 -10.99
C GLU A 175 -0.58 12.68 -10.40
N ILE A 176 -1.20 12.02 -9.41
CA ILE A 176 -2.40 12.55 -8.71
C ILE A 176 -2.09 13.88 -8.02
N ALA A 177 -0.97 13.99 -7.32
CA ALA A 177 -0.62 15.21 -6.59
C ALA A 177 -0.32 16.41 -7.51
N HIS A 178 0.20 16.16 -8.73
CA HIS A 178 0.56 17.23 -9.67
C HIS A 178 -0.53 17.55 -10.69
N GLU A 179 -1.28 16.54 -11.15
CA GLU A 179 -2.28 16.67 -12.21
C GLU A 179 -3.73 16.55 -11.71
N GLY A 180 -3.92 16.18 -10.44
CA GLY A 180 -5.23 15.94 -9.82
C GLY A 180 -5.90 14.63 -10.24
N THR A 181 -5.19 13.77 -11.01
CA THR A 181 -5.67 12.47 -11.48
C THR A 181 -4.49 11.62 -11.95
N ALA A 182 -4.59 10.30 -11.85
CA ALA A 182 -3.62 9.36 -12.40
C ALA A 182 -4.13 8.82 -13.75
N ARG A 183 -3.71 9.46 -14.85
CA ARG A 183 -4.10 9.04 -16.21
C ARG A 183 -3.35 7.80 -16.65
N SER A 184 -2.11 7.64 -16.21
CA SER A 184 -1.23 6.55 -16.63
C SER A 184 -1.57 5.21 -15.97
N PHE A 185 -2.30 5.23 -14.85
CA PHE A 185 -2.51 4.05 -14.00
C PHE A 185 -3.92 3.46 -14.04
N ASN A 186 -4.81 3.91 -14.93
CA ASN A 186 -6.13 3.28 -15.15
C ASN A 186 -6.94 3.00 -13.86
N ILE A 187 -6.92 3.91 -12.89
CA ILE A 187 -7.65 3.76 -11.62
C ILE A 187 -9.12 4.14 -11.86
N PHE A 188 -10.00 3.16 -12.00
CA PHE A 188 -11.39 3.40 -12.39
C PHE A 188 -12.41 2.83 -11.41
N TYR A 189 -12.08 1.75 -10.72
CA TYR A 189 -13.02 0.99 -9.92
C TYR A 189 -12.44 0.50 -8.58
N LEU A 190 -13.29 -0.04 -7.71
CA LEU A 190 -12.89 -0.42 -6.35
C LEU A 190 -11.73 -1.41 -6.29
N ILE A 191 -11.64 -2.35 -7.22
CA ILE A 191 -10.51 -3.29 -7.31
C ILE A 191 -9.17 -2.58 -7.54
N ASP A 192 -9.18 -1.45 -8.24
CA ASP A 192 -7.99 -0.63 -8.52
C ASP A 192 -7.45 0.08 -7.27
N ALA A 193 -8.30 0.23 -6.26
CA ALA A 193 -7.96 0.81 -4.95
C ALA A 193 -7.69 -0.28 -3.91
N TYR A 194 -8.46 -1.36 -3.92
CA TYR A 194 -8.32 -2.48 -2.99
C TYR A 194 -7.02 -3.26 -3.21
N ALA A 195 -6.64 -3.53 -4.47
CA ALA A 195 -5.42 -4.29 -4.76
C ALA A 195 -4.14 -3.63 -4.19
N PRO A 196 -3.91 -2.30 -4.37
CA PRO A 196 -2.87 -1.55 -3.67
C PRO A 196 -2.91 -1.67 -2.14
N LEU A 197 -4.08 -1.53 -1.52
CA LEU A 197 -4.23 -1.62 -0.06
C LEU A 197 -3.84 -3.01 0.44
N HIS A 198 -4.39 -4.06 -0.18
CA HIS A 198 -4.08 -5.44 0.17
C HIS A 198 -2.58 -5.75 0.00
N PHE A 199 -1.97 -5.27 -1.09
CA PHE A 199 -0.52 -5.35 -1.29
C PHE A 199 0.24 -4.67 -0.15
N ALA A 200 -0.12 -3.43 0.21
CA ALA A 200 0.55 -2.66 1.26
C ALA A 200 0.49 -3.37 2.61
N THR A 201 -0.70 -3.80 3.03
CA THR A 201 -0.93 -4.53 4.28
C THR A 201 -0.05 -5.77 4.38
N ARG A 202 -0.05 -6.60 3.33
CA ARG A 202 0.72 -7.84 3.30
C ARG A 202 2.21 -7.57 3.30
N TRP A 203 2.67 -6.61 2.49
CA TRP A 203 4.08 -6.24 2.39
C TRP A 203 4.60 -5.72 3.74
N VAL A 204 3.90 -4.77 4.36
CA VAL A 204 4.27 -4.17 5.65
C VAL A 204 4.28 -5.21 6.76
N SER A 205 3.24 -6.05 6.85
CA SER A 205 3.15 -7.10 7.87
C SER A 205 4.32 -8.09 7.77
N LEU A 206 4.61 -8.57 6.55
CA LEU A 206 5.71 -9.50 6.33
C LEU A 206 7.06 -8.85 6.55
N PHE A 207 7.25 -7.59 6.11
CA PHE A 207 8.49 -6.85 6.36
C PHE A 207 8.72 -6.72 7.87
N ASN A 208 7.70 -6.26 8.60
CA ASN A 208 7.79 -6.03 10.04
C ASN A 208 8.15 -7.33 10.78
N ILE A 209 7.42 -8.43 10.56
CA ILE A 209 7.69 -9.71 11.23
C ILE A 209 9.11 -10.21 10.95
N ASN A 210 9.57 -10.11 9.70
CA ASN A 210 10.84 -10.71 9.29
C ASN A 210 12.04 -9.86 9.70
N PHE A 211 12.00 -8.55 9.47
CA PHE A 211 13.11 -7.67 9.80
C PHE A 211 13.14 -7.28 11.28
N ASP A 212 12.02 -7.26 12.01
CA ASP A 212 12.05 -7.05 13.47
C ASP A 212 12.79 -8.18 14.17
N SER A 213 12.47 -9.42 13.82
CA SER A 213 13.16 -10.62 14.35
C SER A 213 14.67 -10.57 14.05
N MET A 214 15.05 -10.15 12.84
CA MET A 214 16.46 -10.01 12.48
C MET A 214 17.15 -8.88 13.28
N ILE A 215 16.52 -7.71 13.38
CA ILE A 215 17.14 -6.52 13.96
C ILE A 215 17.20 -6.58 15.48
N TYR A 216 16.11 -7.02 16.13
CA TYR A 216 15.98 -6.99 17.58
C TYR A 216 16.43 -8.29 18.25
N ASP A 217 16.18 -9.44 17.61
CA ASP A 217 16.43 -10.77 18.19
C ASP A 217 17.63 -11.48 17.54
N GLY A 218 18.14 -10.96 16.41
CA GLY A 218 19.21 -11.59 15.63
C GLY A 218 18.75 -12.83 14.85
N GLU A 219 17.45 -13.09 14.78
CA GLU A 219 16.87 -14.28 14.15
C GLU A 219 16.48 -14.02 12.70
N LYS A 220 16.99 -14.86 11.77
CA LYS A 220 16.63 -14.77 10.35
C LYS A 220 15.52 -15.75 10.00
N HIS A 221 14.32 -15.22 9.75
CA HIS A 221 13.21 -15.97 9.16
C HIS A 221 13.36 -16.16 7.65
N ARG A 222 12.44 -16.94 7.07
CA ARG A 222 12.48 -17.37 5.67
C ARG A 222 12.68 -16.21 4.69
N PHE A 223 11.89 -15.14 4.79
CA PHE A 223 11.96 -14.05 3.81
C PHE A 223 13.23 -13.21 3.93
N VAL A 224 13.85 -13.12 5.12
CA VAL A 224 15.18 -12.48 5.28
C VAL A 224 16.26 -13.32 4.62
N LYS A 225 16.26 -14.64 4.83
CA LYS A 225 17.23 -15.54 4.19
C LYS A 225 17.13 -15.47 2.66
N GLU A 226 15.91 -15.54 2.13
CA GLU A 226 15.67 -15.40 0.70
C GLU A 226 16.03 -13.99 0.17
N HIS A 227 15.82 -12.95 0.97
CA HIS A 227 16.27 -11.59 0.66
C HIS A 227 17.79 -11.53 0.52
N ASP A 228 18.53 -12.09 1.47
CA ASP A 228 20.00 -12.08 1.46
C ASP A 228 20.54 -12.84 0.24
N ASP A 229 19.99 -14.02 -0.05
CA ASP A 229 20.33 -14.81 -1.24
C ASP A 229 20.08 -14.04 -2.54
N ARG A 230 18.98 -13.27 -2.61
CA ARG A 230 18.68 -12.41 -3.76
C ARG A 230 19.66 -11.24 -3.84
N TYR A 231 20.00 -10.61 -2.71
CA TYR A 231 20.89 -9.45 -2.69
C TYR A 231 22.33 -9.82 -3.10
N GLU A 232 22.86 -10.94 -2.61
CA GLU A 232 24.22 -11.39 -2.96
C GLU A 232 24.37 -11.70 -4.46
N LYS A 233 23.32 -12.24 -5.10
CA LYS A 233 23.29 -12.48 -6.56
C LYS A 233 23.32 -11.20 -7.40
N ILE A 234 22.94 -10.06 -6.82
CA ILE A 234 22.92 -8.76 -7.52
C ILE A 234 24.24 -7.99 -7.28
N LYS A 235 24.96 -8.29 -6.20
CA LYS A 235 26.29 -7.72 -5.93
C LYS A 235 27.42 -8.31 -6.79
N THR A 236 27.21 -9.52 -7.32
CA THR A 236 28.17 -10.28 -8.14
C THR A 236 28.06 -9.94 -9.61
#